data_AF-G4VXL2-F1
#
_entry.id   AF-G4VXL2-F1
#
_cell.length_a   1.000
_cell.length_b   1.000
_cell.length_c   1.000
_cell.angle_alpha   90.00
_cell.angle_beta   90.00
_cell.angle_gamma   90.00
#
_symmetry.space_group_name_H-M   'P 1'
#
loop_
_entity.id
_entity.type
_entity.pdbx_description
1 polymer ?
#
loop_
_entity_poly.entity_id
_entity_poly.type
_entity_poly.pdbx_seq_one_letter_code
_entity_poly.pdbx_strand_id
1 'polypeptide(L)'
;VGWDDWIVAPPGYDAYYCHGECSYPLAEHMNTTNHAIIQTMVNSVNPSSVPKACCVPTALNSISMLYLDDDDKKVVLKNYKEMT
;
A
#
# COMPACT_ATOMS: atom_id res chain seq x y z
N VAL A 1 12.80 4.11 11.80
CA VAL A 1 11.62 4.93 12.19
C VAL A 1 11.61 5.32 13.66
N GLY A 2 12.46 4.70 14.52
CA GLY A 2 12.65 5.15 15.90
C GLY A 2 11.46 4.82 16.80
N TRP A 3 10.86 3.64 16.61
CA TRP A 3 9.70 3.16 17.37
C TRP A 3 10.06 1.99 18.30
N ASP A 4 11.35 1.70 18.43
CA ASP A 4 11.88 0.57 19.21
C ASP A 4 11.71 0.78 20.73
N ASP A 5 11.32 1.98 21.16
CA ASP A 5 11.04 2.36 22.54
C ASP A 5 9.63 1.98 23.02
N TRP A 6 8.68 1.77 22.09
CA TRP A 6 7.30 1.42 22.43
C TRP A 6 6.77 0.19 21.68
N ILE A 7 7.30 -0.17 20.51
CA ILE A 7 6.99 -1.45 19.85
C ILE A 7 7.86 -2.54 20.46
N VAL A 8 7.21 -3.55 21.03
CA VAL A 8 7.87 -4.72 21.62
C VAL A 8 8.09 -5.80 20.55
N ALA A 9 7.10 -6.05 19.69
CA ALA A 9 7.21 -7.00 18.59
C ALA A 9 6.18 -6.72 17.47
N PRO A 10 6.49 -7.03 16.20
CA PRO A 10 7.81 -7.43 15.72
C PRO A 10 8.78 -6.23 15.65
N PRO A 11 10.10 -6.44 15.67
CA PRO A 11 11.09 -5.36 15.52
C PRO A 11 11.11 -4.75 14.09
N GLY A 12 10.49 -5.45 13.13
CA GLY A 12 10.36 -5.04 11.75
C GLY A 12 9.50 -6.05 10.99
N TYR A 13 9.02 -5.68 9.81
CA TYR A 13 8.21 -6.53 8.96
C TYR A 13 8.36 -6.11 7.50
N ASP A 14 8.05 -7.02 6.58
CA ASP A 14 8.06 -6.75 5.15
C ASP A 14 6.75 -6.08 4.74
N ALA A 15 6.76 -4.74 4.65
CA ALA A 15 5.61 -3.95 4.21
C ALA A 15 5.36 -4.06 2.69
N TYR A 16 6.36 -4.53 1.94
CA TYR A 16 6.39 -4.48 0.49
C TYR A 16 6.16 -3.07 -0.07
N TYR A 17 6.12 -2.93 -1.38
CA TYR A 17 5.71 -1.71 -2.06
C TYR A 17 5.33 -2.04 -3.50
N CYS A 18 4.45 -1.22 -4.07
CA CYS A 18 4.13 -1.28 -5.49
C CYS A 18 5.01 -0.29 -6.27
N HIS A 19 5.59 -0.76 -7.36
CA HIS A 19 6.40 0.05 -8.25
C HIS A 19 6.34 -0.49 -9.68
N GLY A 20 6.36 0.41 -10.65
CA GLY A 20 6.29 0.08 -12.07
C GLY A 20 5.39 1.05 -12.83
N GLU A 21 5.38 0.91 -14.16
CA GLU A 21 4.52 1.71 -15.02
C GLU A 21 3.19 1.00 -15.32
N CYS A 22 2.10 1.78 -15.35
CA CYS A 22 0.78 1.33 -15.80
C CYS A 22 0.54 1.81 -17.25
N SER A 23 1.02 1.01 -18.21
CA SER A 23 0.90 1.31 -19.65
C SER A 23 -0.33 0.63 -20.27
N TYR A 24 -0.89 1.26 -21.31
CA TYR A 24 -1.99 0.67 -22.07
C TYR A 24 -1.48 -0.37 -23.10
N PRO A 25 -2.15 -1.53 -23.27
CA PRO A 25 -3.28 -2.01 -22.48
C PRO A 25 -2.85 -2.51 -21.10
N LEU A 26 -3.68 -2.25 -20.09
CA LEU A 26 -3.45 -2.78 -18.75
C LEU A 26 -3.61 -4.30 -18.75
N ALA A 27 -2.70 -5.00 -18.08
CA ALA A 27 -2.75 -6.45 -18.00
C ALA A 27 -3.94 -6.90 -17.13
N GLU A 28 -4.62 -7.98 -17.55
CA GLU A 28 -5.85 -8.46 -16.91
C GLU A 28 -5.68 -8.78 -15.41
N HIS A 29 -4.50 -9.27 -15.02
CA HIS A 29 -4.18 -9.60 -13.63
C HIS A 29 -4.03 -8.39 -12.69
N MET A 30 -4.05 -7.15 -13.21
CA MET A 30 -3.87 -5.93 -12.41
C MET A 30 -5.15 -5.48 -11.68
N ASN A 31 -6.30 -6.18 -11.87
CA ASN A 31 -7.58 -5.87 -11.21
C ASN A 31 -7.96 -4.37 -11.26
N THR A 32 -7.82 -3.77 -12.43
CA THR A 32 -7.87 -2.32 -12.61
C THR A 32 -9.31 -1.79 -12.61
N THR A 33 -9.51 -0.56 -12.13
CA THR A 33 -10.80 0.12 -12.24
C THR A 33 -11.09 0.56 -13.67
N ASN A 34 -12.37 0.72 -14.03
CA ASN A 34 -12.78 1.29 -15.32
C ASN A 34 -12.13 2.66 -15.57
N HIS A 35 -11.99 3.48 -14.51
CA HIS A 35 -11.31 4.77 -14.60
C HIS A 35 -9.85 4.61 -15.05
N ALA A 36 -9.10 3.66 -14.46
CA ALA A 36 -7.71 3.42 -14.83
C ALA A 36 -7.56 2.94 -16.28
N ILE A 37 -8.49 2.11 -16.77
CA ILE A 37 -8.52 1.65 -18.16
C ILE A 37 -8.67 2.85 -19.11
N ILE A 38 -9.68 3.70 -18.89
CA ILE A 38 -9.92 4.87 -19.74
C ILE A 38 -8.79 5.89 -19.63
N GLN A 39 -8.30 6.16 -18.42
CA GLN A 39 -7.20 7.11 -18.21
C GLN A 39 -5.92 6.68 -18.93
N THR A 40 -5.53 5.41 -18.83
CA THR A 40 -4.34 4.88 -19.51
C THR A 40 -4.51 4.83 -21.02
N MET A 41 -5.73 4.55 -21.50
CA MET A 41 -6.06 4.63 -22.93
C MET A 41 -5.96 6.06 -23.47
N VAL A 42 -6.52 7.06 -22.76
CA VAL A 42 -6.42 8.47 -23.18
C VAL A 42 -4.96 8.94 -23.11
N ASN A 43 -4.22 8.57 -22.06
CA ASN A 43 -2.80 8.87 -21.94
C ASN A 43 -1.99 8.27 -23.11
N SER A 44 -2.30 7.07 -23.58
CA SER A 44 -1.55 6.43 -24.68
C SER A 44 -1.74 7.13 -26.04
N VAL A 45 -2.87 7.83 -26.23
CA VAL A 45 -3.16 8.61 -27.44
C VAL A 45 -2.68 10.05 -27.31
N ASN A 46 -2.86 10.68 -26.15
CA ASN A 46 -2.44 12.05 -25.88
C ASN A 46 -1.87 12.17 -24.44
N PRO A 47 -0.56 11.93 -24.25
CA PRO A 47 0.06 11.97 -22.92
C PRO A 47 -0.01 13.34 -22.23
N SER A 48 -0.23 14.43 -22.97
CA SER A 48 -0.28 15.78 -22.44
C SER A 48 -1.64 16.15 -21.84
N SER A 49 -2.71 15.41 -22.15
CA SER A 49 -4.06 15.70 -21.64
C SER A 49 -4.31 15.11 -20.25
N VAL A 50 -3.79 13.90 -19.99
CA VAL A 50 -3.96 13.18 -18.72
C VAL A 50 -2.69 12.40 -18.38
N PRO A 51 -2.34 12.24 -17.09
CA PRO A 51 -1.22 11.40 -16.67
C PRO A 51 -1.56 9.90 -16.80
N LYS A 52 -0.53 9.04 -16.79
CA LYS A 52 -0.68 7.58 -16.63
C LYS A 52 -1.39 7.26 -15.29
N ALA A 53 -2.04 6.10 -15.22
CA ALA A 53 -2.46 5.56 -13.92
C ALA A 53 -1.24 5.23 -13.04
N CYS A 54 -1.43 5.21 -11.73
CA CYS A 54 -0.37 4.92 -10.77
C CYS A 54 -0.38 3.44 -10.34
N CYS A 55 0.79 2.85 -10.17
CA CYS A 55 0.94 1.51 -9.62
C CYS A 55 0.77 1.56 -8.09
N VAL A 56 -0.32 0.98 -7.57
CA VAL A 56 -0.71 1.04 -6.16
C VAL A 56 -1.12 -0.34 -5.64
N PRO A 57 -1.06 -0.58 -4.32
CA PRO A 57 -1.59 -1.81 -3.73
C PRO A 57 -3.10 -1.94 -3.99
N THR A 58 -3.55 -3.12 -4.41
CA THR A 58 -4.97 -3.44 -4.62
C THR A 58 -5.54 -4.35 -3.53
N ALA A 59 -4.67 -4.98 -2.74
CA ALA A 59 -5.00 -5.76 -1.57
C ALA A 59 -3.88 -5.60 -0.54
N LEU A 60 -4.26 -5.55 0.73
CA LEU A 60 -3.32 -5.42 1.86
C LEU A 60 -3.79 -6.34 2.99
N ASN A 61 -2.84 -6.81 3.80
CA ASN A 61 -3.08 -7.65 4.97
C ASN A 61 -2.82 -6.90 6.28
N SER A 62 -3.27 -7.50 7.37
CA SER A 62 -3.01 -7.01 8.72
C SER A 62 -1.78 -7.64 9.34
N ILE A 63 -1.10 -6.89 10.21
CA ILE A 63 -0.07 -7.43 11.10
C ILE A 63 -0.52 -7.31 12.56
N SER A 64 -0.08 -8.26 13.38
CA SER A 64 -0.23 -8.17 14.84
C SER A 64 0.98 -7.43 15.42
N MET A 65 0.74 -6.37 16.17
CA MET A 65 1.78 -5.64 16.88
C MET A 65 1.55 -5.73 18.40
N LEU A 66 2.64 -6.00 19.11
CA LEU A 66 2.74 -5.93 20.55
C LEU A 66 3.46 -4.63 20.91
N TYR A 67 2.81 -3.75 21.67
CA TYR A 67 3.38 -2.45 22.02
C TYR A 67 3.04 -2.03 23.46
N LEU A 68 3.80 -1.08 23.99
CA LEU A 68 3.55 -0.44 25.28
C LEU A 68 2.65 0.76 25.07
N ASP A 69 1.49 0.77 25.73
CA ASP A 69 0.57 1.89 25.69
C ASP A 69 1.12 3.13 26.42
N ASP A 70 0.76 4.32 25.94
CA ASP A 70 1.32 5.59 26.42
C ASP A 70 0.88 5.94 27.84
N ASP A 71 -0.33 5.51 28.24
CA ASP A 71 -0.91 5.90 29.53
C ASP A 71 -0.25 5.17 30.72
N ASP A 72 -0.21 3.83 30.67
CA ASP A 72 0.16 2.99 31.82
C ASP A 72 1.33 2.03 31.53
N LYS A 73 2.02 2.15 30.38
CA LYS A 73 3.01 1.17 29.89
C LYS A 73 2.48 -0.27 29.90
N LYS A 74 1.17 -0.42 29.70
CA LYS A 74 0.53 -1.74 29.56
C LYS A 74 0.90 -2.35 28.22
N VAL A 75 1.13 -3.66 28.23
CA VAL A 75 1.39 -4.42 27.01
C VAL A 75 0.07 -4.64 26.28
N VAL A 76 -0.03 -4.14 25.05
CA VAL A 76 -1.20 -4.25 24.18
C VAL A 76 -0.85 -5.07 22.94
N LEU A 77 -1.66 -6.09 22.67
CA LEU A 77 -1.62 -6.83 21.41
C LEU A 77 -2.76 -6.34 20.51
N LYS A 78 -2.43 -5.84 19.32
CA LYS A 78 -3.42 -5.29 18.38
C LYS A 78 -3.12 -5.67 16.94
N ASN A 79 -4.17 -5.98 16.19
CA ASN A 79 -4.09 -6.14 14.74
C ASN A 79 -4.27 -4.80 14.05
N TYR A 80 -3.23 -4.37 13.33
CA TYR A 80 -3.25 -3.20 12.47
C TYR A 80 -3.52 -3.63 11.04
N LYS A 81 -4.58 -3.07 10.45
CA LYS A 81 -4.98 -3.37 9.07
C LYS A 81 -4.11 -2.59 8.09
N GLU A 82 -4.04 -3.07 6.86
CA GLU A 82 -3.41 -2.37 5.72
C GLU A 82 -1.92 -2.08 5.89
N MET A 83 -1.17 -3.03 6.45
CA MET A 83 0.25 -2.86 6.76
C MET A 83 1.18 -3.52 5.75
N THR A 84 0.75 -4.59 5.07
CA THR A 84 1.57 -5.35 4.08
C THR A 84 0.80 -5.61 2.81
#